data_AF-A0A8J5TC19-F1
#
_entry.id   AF-A0A8J5TC19-F1
#
_cell.length_a   1.000
_cell.length_b   1.000
_cell.length_c   1.000
_cell.angle_alpha   90.00
_cell.angle_beta   90.00
_cell.angle_gamma   90.00
#
_symmetry.space_group_name_H-M   'P 1'
#
loop_
_entity.id
_entity.type
_entity.pdbx_description
1 polymer ?
#
loop_
_entity_poly.entity_id
_entity_poly.type
_entity_poly.pdbx_seq_one_letter_code
_entity_poly.pdbx_strand_id
1 'polypeptide(L)'
;MEDYMTSGLWWKRLVYASWMMMMALVLVKSYAGNLMSALAVRHIEQPYQTLRDLLDDPSPTMIWPYNSKNVQYFKSVKSGIYQEVAEMESRGRIKYQAVNQFFHSIDILVRRGRCDFYMSRERLLPSILAPIGQKNRLLVPAISKMYSQ
;
A
#
# COMPACT_ATOMS: atom_id res chain seq x y z
N MET A 1 -51.64 -14.18 -50.42
CA MET A 1 -51.38 -13.25 -49.29
C MET A 1 -50.86 -13.98 -48.04
N GLU A 2 -50.84 -15.33 -48.00
CA GLU A 2 -50.34 -16.12 -46.86
C GLU A 2 -48.82 -16.26 -46.77
N ASP A 3 -48.07 -16.21 -47.89
CA ASP A 3 -46.60 -16.34 -47.88
C ASP A 3 -45.87 -15.16 -47.21
N TYR A 4 -46.50 -13.98 -47.17
CA TYR A 4 -45.96 -12.81 -46.47
C TYR A 4 -46.15 -12.93 -44.94
N MET A 5 -47.15 -13.68 -44.46
CA MET A 5 -47.36 -13.91 -43.03
C MET A 5 -46.36 -14.92 -42.46
N THR A 6 -46.03 -15.99 -43.20
CA THR A 6 -45.09 -17.03 -42.76
C THR A 6 -43.64 -16.54 -42.75
N SER A 7 -43.24 -15.75 -43.76
CA SER A 7 -41.92 -15.12 -43.82
C SER A 7 -41.66 -14.13 -42.68
N GLY A 8 -42.65 -13.31 -42.33
CA GLY A 8 -42.56 -12.38 -41.19
C GLY A 8 -42.45 -13.08 -39.83
N LEU A 9 -43.11 -14.22 -39.64
CA LEU A 9 -43.04 -14.99 -38.39
C LEU A 9 -41.68 -15.68 -38.22
N TRP A 10 -41.08 -16.17 -39.32
CA TRP A 10 -39.75 -16.76 -39.32
C TRP A 10 -38.67 -15.72 -38.99
N TRP A 11 -38.75 -14.52 -39.58
CA TRP A 11 -37.86 -13.42 -39.26
C TRP A 11 -37.96 -12.96 -37.81
N LYS A 12 -39.17 -12.88 -37.26
CA LYS A 12 -39.37 -12.57 -35.83
C LYS A 12 -38.67 -13.60 -34.94
N ARG A 13 -38.79 -14.91 -35.25
CA ARG A 13 -38.12 -15.97 -34.47
C ARG A 13 -36.59 -15.87 -34.54
N LEU A 14 -36.02 -15.56 -35.71
CA LEU A 14 -34.58 -15.39 -35.88
C LEU A 14 -34.05 -14.20 -35.10
N VAL A 15 -34.74 -13.05 -35.16
CA VAL A 15 -34.35 -11.86 -34.41
C VAL A 15 -34.44 -12.11 -32.90
N TYR A 16 -35.51 -12.74 -32.42
CA TYR A 16 -35.64 -13.11 -31.00
C TYR A 16 -34.60 -14.15 -30.57
N ALA A 17 -34.32 -15.16 -31.38
CA ALA A 17 -33.33 -16.17 -31.07
C ALA A 17 -31.91 -15.56 -31.03
N SER A 18 -31.57 -14.71 -32.00
CA SER A 18 -30.30 -13.98 -32.02
C SER A 18 -30.19 -13.01 -30.86
N TRP A 19 -31.27 -12.29 -30.53
CA TRP A 19 -31.31 -11.36 -29.40
C TRP A 19 -31.14 -12.09 -28.07
N MET A 20 -31.91 -13.16 -27.86
CA MET A 20 -31.84 -13.98 -26.65
C MET A 20 -30.49 -14.66 -26.53
N MET A 21 -29.92 -15.17 -27.62
CA MET A 21 -28.61 -15.81 -27.61
C MET A 21 -27.50 -14.81 -27.33
N MET A 22 -27.51 -13.65 -27.99
CA MET A 22 -26.52 -12.60 -27.78
C MET A 22 -26.61 -12.05 -26.35
N MET A 23 -27.79 -11.65 -25.89
CA MET A 23 -27.95 -11.12 -24.54
C MET A 23 -27.69 -12.16 -23.46
N ALA A 24 -28.26 -13.36 -23.56
CA ALA A 24 -28.07 -14.38 -22.52
C ALA A 24 -26.62 -14.86 -22.46
N LEU A 25 -25.98 -15.15 -23.60
CA LEU A 25 -24.60 -15.62 -23.58
C LEU A 25 -23.64 -14.52 -23.15
N VAL A 26 -23.76 -13.30 -23.68
CA VAL A 26 -22.83 -12.22 -23.34
C VAL A 26 -23.02 -11.79 -21.88
N LEU A 27 -24.25 -11.59 -21.41
CA LEU A 27 -24.50 -11.14 -20.03
C LEU A 27 -24.15 -12.22 -19.01
N VAL A 28 -24.57 -13.47 -19.22
CA VAL A 28 -24.28 -14.55 -18.26
C VAL A 28 -22.79 -14.86 -18.23
N LYS A 29 -22.11 -14.92 -19.39
CA LYS A 29 -20.67 -15.19 -19.42
C LYS A 29 -19.84 -14.02 -18.90
N SER A 30 -20.21 -12.78 -19.20
CA SER A 30 -19.49 -11.60 -18.65
C SER A 30 -19.70 -11.48 -17.15
N TYR A 31 -20.92 -11.71 -16.65
CA TYR A 31 -21.20 -11.72 -15.22
C TYR A 31 -20.44 -12.85 -14.51
N ALA A 32 -20.49 -14.07 -15.05
CA ALA A 32 -19.74 -15.19 -14.48
C ALA A 32 -18.22 -14.94 -14.49
N GLY A 33 -17.68 -14.33 -15.56
CA GLY A 33 -16.27 -13.97 -15.64
C GLY A 33 -15.86 -12.91 -14.63
N ASN A 34 -16.66 -11.85 -14.48
CA ASN A 34 -16.39 -10.79 -13.51
C ASN A 34 -16.51 -11.31 -12.06
N LEU A 35 -17.54 -12.11 -11.78
CA LEU A 35 -17.72 -12.73 -10.47
C LEU A 35 -16.56 -13.66 -10.13
N MET A 36 -16.14 -14.51 -11.07
CA MET A 36 -14.98 -15.39 -10.86
C MET A 36 -13.69 -14.60 -10.63
N SER A 37 -13.50 -13.48 -11.34
CA SER A 37 -12.36 -12.59 -11.12
C SER A 37 -12.38 -11.96 -9.72
N ALA A 38 -13.54 -11.44 -9.30
CA ALA A 38 -13.71 -10.82 -7.99
C ALA A 38 -13.54 -11.83 -6.83
N LEU A 39 -13.98 -13.08 -7.01
CA LEU A 39 -13.83 -14.14 -6.01
C LEU A 39 -12.43 -14.76 -5.99
N ALA A 40 -11.67 -14.67 -7.09
CA ALA A 40 -10.31 -15.19 -7.16
C ALA A 40 -9.32 -14.34 -6.35
N VAL A 41 -9.52 -13.01 -6.31
CA VAL A 41 -8.66 -12.10 -5.56
C VAL A 41 -9.23 -11.90 -4.16
N ARG A 42 -8.55 -12.42 -3.15
CA ARG A 42 -8.87 -12.10 -1.75
C ARG A 42 -8.45 -10.67 -1.46
N HIS A 43 -9.40 -9.79 -1.16
CA HIS A 43 -9.08 -8.48 -0.61
C HIS A 43 -8.75 -8.62 0.87
N ILE A 44 -7.54 -8.27 1.25
CA ILE A 44 -7.12 -8.18 2.66
C ILE A 44 -7.27 -6.71 3.03
N GLU A 45 -8.28 -6.39 3.83
CA GLU A 45 -8.47 -5.04 4.35
C GLU A 45 -7.27 -4.69 5.25
N GLN A 46 -6.54 -3.64 4.87
CA GLN A 46 -5.44 -3.10 5.66
C GLN A 46 -6.02 -2.03 6.58
N PRO A 47 -6.11 -2.25 7.91
CA PRO A 47 -6.80 -1.34 8.83
C PRO A 47 -6.14 0.04 8.95
N TYR A 48 -4.81 0.09 8.80
CA TYR A 48 -4.04 1.33 8.87
C TYR A 48 -3.30 1.55 7.56
N GLN A 49 -3.62 2.63 6.85
CA GLN A 49 -2.95 2.96 5.59
C GLN A 49 -2.19 4.27 5.66
N THR A 50 -2.66 5.23 6.47
CA THR A 50 -2.01 6.51 6.67
C THR A 50 -1.48 6.66 8.09
N LEU A 51 -0.55 7.59 8.27
CA LEU A 51 -0.10 7.97 9.61
C LEU A 51 -1.24 8.52 10.47
N ARG A 52 -2.26 9.14 9.84
CA ARG A 52 -3.44 9.66 10.56
C ARG A 52 -4.26 8.53 11.17
N ASP A 53 -4.51 7.46 10.42
CA ASP A 53 -5.24 6.29 10.91
C ASP A 53 -4.54 5.65 12.12
N LEU A 54 -3.20 5.65 12.14
CA LEU A 54 -2.40 5.17 13.26
C LEU A 54 -2.45 6.09 14.49
N LEU A 55 -2.58 7.40 14.26
CA LEU A 55 -2.66 8.39 15.34
C LEU A 55 -4.04 8.38 16.01
N ASP A 56 -5.11 8.21 15.22
CA ASP A 56 -6.49 8.25 15.70
C ASP A 56 -6.87 7.00 16.53
N ASP A 57 -6.30 5.83 16.23
CA ASP A 57 -6.48 4.62 17.04
C ASP A 57 -5.52 4.60 18.25
N PRO A 58 -5.97 4.40 19.50
CA PRO A 58 -5.10 4.28 20.69
C PRO A 58 -4.37 2.94 20.83
N SER A 59 -4.83 1.89 20.13
CA SER A 59 -4.39 0.51 20.32
C SER A 59 -2.97 0.20 19.82
N PRO A 60 -2.53 0.68 18.63
CA PRO A 60 -1.22 0.28 18.11
C PRO A 60 -0.08 0.99 18.84
N THR A 61 0.96 0.20 19.17
CA THR A 61 2.26 0.70 19.66
C THR A 61 3.24 0.77 18.51
N MET A 62 3.91 1.90 18.36
CA MET A 62 4.91 2.08 17.30
C MET A 62 6.32 1.76 17.81
N ILE A 63 7.10 1.05 17.01
CA ILE A 63 8.50 0.73 17.31
C ILE A 63 9.38 1.60 16.43
N TRP A 64 10.32 2.33 17.06
CA TRP A 64 11.22 3.24 16.36
C TRP A 64 12.69 2.95 16.71
N PRO A 65 13.62 3.12 15.75
CA PRO A 65 15.04 3.03 16.04
C PRO A 65 15.49 4.22 16.91
N TYR A 66 16.11 3.89 18.05
CA TYR A 66 16.68 4.84 19.01
C TYR A 66 17.77 5.70 18.35
N ASN A 67 17.79 6.98 18.70
CA ASN A 67 18.77 7.97 18.24
C ASN A 67 18.95 8.02 16.70
N SER A 68 17.85 7.86 15.95
CA SER A 68 17.85 7.99 14.51
C SER A 68 17.60 9.44 14.07
N LYS A 69 18.07 9.80 12.88
CA LYS A 69 17.79 11.10 12.23
C LYS A 69 16.29 11.39 12.17
N ASN A 70 15.48 10.36 11.96
CA ASN A 70 14.03 10.45 11.86
C ASN A 70 13.42 10.87 13.20
N VAL A 71 13.85 10.23 14.30
CA VAL A 71 13.39 10.60 15.65
C VAL A 71 13.81 12.03 16.00
N GLN A 72 15.02 12.45 15.64
CA GLN A 72 15.46 13.84 15.84
C GLN A 72 14.63 14.83 15.02
N TYR A 73 14.26 14.46 13.79
CA TYR A 73 13.38 15.27 12.95
C TYR A 73 12.02 15.47 13.61
N PHE A 74 11.34 14.40 14.05
CA PHE A 74 10.02 14.53 14.69
C PHE A 74 10.08 15.39 15.96
N LYS A 75 11.13 15.26 16.78
CA LYS A 75 11.33 16.10 17.97
C LYS A 75 11.57 17.58 17.65
N SER A 76 12.14 17.88 16.49
CA SER A 76 12.43 19.25 16.06
C SER A 76 11.21 19.97 15.47
N VAL A 77 10.23 19.23 14.96
CA VAL A 77 9.04 19.79 14.30
C VAL A 77 8.05 20.27 15.36
N LYS A 78 7.63 21.54 15.23
CA LYS A 78 6.73 22.21 16.19
C LYS A 78 5.26 22.27 15.75
N SER A 79 4.93 21.79 14.55
CA SER A 79 3.57 21.84 14.00
C SER A 79 3.28 20.68 13.04
N GLY A 80 2.02 20.26 12.98
CA GLY A 80 1.50 19.25 12.05
C GLY A 80 1.55 17.82 12.59
N ILE A 81 1.23 16.85 11.72
CA ILE A 81 1.07 15.43 12.06
C ILE A 81 2.34 14.85 12.73
N TYR A 82 3.52 15.33 12.35
CA TYR A 82 4.79 14.90 12.91
C TYR A 82 5.03 15.37 14.36
N GLN A 83 4.46 16.51 14.75
CA GLN A 83 4.46 16.93 16.14
C GLN A 83 3.57 15.99 16.97
N GLU A 84 2.40 15.60 16.46
CA GLU A 84 1.51 14.65 17.14
C GLU A 84 2.18 13.29 17.34
N VAL A 85 2.97 12.83 16.37
CA VAL A 85 3.81 11.63 16.51
C VAL A 85 4.86 11.82 17.62
N ALA A 86 5.51 12.98 17.70
CA ALA A 86 6.46 13.26 18.78
C ALA A 86 5.77 13.29 20.16
N GLU A 87 4.54 13.83 20.24
CA GLU A 87 3.74 13.82 21.46
C GLU A 87 3.31 12.41 21.88
N MET A 88 3.21 11.44 20.95
CA MET A 88 2.95 10.04 21.28
C MET A 88 4.06 9.38 22.10
N GLU A 89 5.28 9.92 22.06
CA GLU A 89 6.37 9.52 22.96
C GLU A 89 5.98 9.78 24.42
N SER A 90 5.44 10.98 24.71
CA SER A 90 4.98 11.34 26.06
C SER A 90 3.85 10.46 26.58
N ARG A 91 3.04 9.91 25.66
CA ARG A 91 1.94 8.98 25.96
C ARG A 91 2.39 7.52 26.12
N GLY A 92 3.68 7.22 25.97
CA GLY A 92 4.22 5.86 26.10
C GLY A 92 3.86 4.91 24.95
N ARG A 93 3.37 5.44 23.82
CA ARG A 93 2.97 4.64 22.64
C ARG A 93 4.13 4.32 21.69
N ILE A 94 5.27 4.96 21.90
CA ILE A 94 6.49 4.75 21.11
C ILE A 94 7.49 3.96 21.95
N LYS A 95 7.88 2.79 21.45
CA LYS A 95 8.98 2.00 22.01
C LYS A 95 10.23 2.19 21.18
N TYR A 96 11.27 2.72 21.81
CA TYR A 96 12.57 2.82 21.18
C TYR A 96 13.33 1.51 21.31
N GLN A 97 13.88 1.03 20.19
CA GLN A 97 14.80 -0.09 20.16
C GLN A 97 16.11 0.32 19.50
N ALA A 98 17.22 -0.31 19.89
CA ALA A 98 18.48 -0.12 19.18
C ALA A 98 18.35 -0.57 17.72
N VAL A 99 19.08 0.06 16.80
CA VAL A 99 18.93 -0.18 15.35
C VAL A 99 19.14 -1.67 14.98
N ASN A 100 20.09 -2.34 15.65
CA ASN A 100 20.32 -3.78 15.49
C ASN A 100 19.10 -4.62 15.91
N GLN A 101 18.47 -4.29 17.03
CA GLN A 101 17.27 -4.94 17.53
C GLN A 101 16.03 -4.61 16.69
N PHE A 102 15.96 -3.40 16.14
CA PHE A 102 14.87 -2.98 15.25
C PHE A 102 14.82 -3.85 13.99
N PHE A 103 15.95 -4.02 13.31
CA PHE A 103 16.03 -4.90 12.15
C PHE A 103 15.76 -6.37 12.51
N HIS A 104 16.23 -6.81 13.68
CA HIS A 104 15.94 -8.16 14.16
C HIS A 104 14.44 -8.36 14.45
N SER A 105 13.79 -7.39 15.07
CA SER A 105 12.35 -7.42 15.34
C SER A 105 11.54 -7.45 14.04
N ILE A 106 11.93 -6.65 13.04
CA ILE A 106 11.30 -6.71 11.72
C ILE A 106 11.49 -8.09 11.09
N ASP A 107 12.70 -8.67 11.12
CA ASP A 107 12.95 -9.99 10.53
C ASP A 107 12.13 -11.09 11.24
N ILE A 108 12.07 -11.09 12.57
CA ILE A 108 11.24 -12.04 13.32
C ILE A 108 9.77 -11.86 12.99
N LEU A 109 9.25 -10.63 13.07
CA LEU A 109 7.82 -10.36 12.90
C LEU A 109 7.38 -10.63 11.46
N VAL A 110 8.14 -10.14 10.48
CA VAL A 110 7.76 -10.18 9.05
C VAL A 110 8.13 -11.50 8.37
N ARG A 111 9.34 -12.04 8.60
CA ARG A 111 9.82 -13.22 7.86
C ARG A 111 9.61 -14.54 8.59
N ARG A 112 9.70 -14.57 9.92
CA ARG A 112 9.54 -15.79 10.72
C ARG A 112 8.17 -15.88 11.40
N GLY A 113 7.43 -14.78 11.48
CA GLY A 113 6.09 -14.73 12.00
C GLY A 113 5.06 -15.33 11.03
N ARG A 114 3.80 -15.36 11.47
CA ARG A 114 2.66 -15.50 10.56
C ARG A 114 2.69 -14.26 9.65
N CYS A 115 2.46 -14.41 8.35
CA CYS A 115 2.48 -13.33 7.35
C CYS A 115 1.33 -12.30 7.55
N ASP A 116 1.13 -11.85 8.79
CA ASP A 116 0.09 -10.96 9.26
C ASP A 116 0.54 -9.49 9.16
N PHE A 117 1.83 -9.25 8.96
CA PHE A 117 2.39 -7.92 8.80
C PHE A 117 2.33 -7.46 7.35
N TYR A 118 1.82 -6.26 7.15
CA TYR A 118 1.75 -5.62 5.84
C TYR A 118 2.49 -4.28 5.89
N MET A 119 3.01 -3.87 4.72
CA MET A 119 3.60 -2.55 4.56
C MET A 119 2.48 -1.57 4.20
N SER A 120 2.34 -0.48 4.98
CA SER A 120 1.46 0.63 4.61
C SER A 120 1.92 1.24 3.28
N ARG A 121 0.95 1.77 2.51
CA ARG A 121 1.19 2.46 1.25
C ARG A 121 1.99 3.75 1.43
N GLU A 122 1.86 4.41 2.58
CA GLU A 122 2.52 5.69 2.86
C GLU A 122 3.95 5.47 3.35
N ARG A 123 4.91 6.17 2.73
CA ARG A 123 6.32 6.19 3.17
C ARG A 123 6.66 7.58 3.70
N LEU A 124 6.84 7.66 5.01
CA LEU A 124 6.91 8.95 5.70
C LEU A 124 8.27 9.66 5.56
N LEU A 125 9.35 8.95 5.21
CA LEU A 125 10.67 9.57 5.07
C LEU A 125 11.52 8.86 3.99
N PRO A 126 12.10 9.61 3.03
CA PRO A 126 13.11 9.06 2.13
C PRO A 126 14.42 8.84 2.90
N SER A 127 14.87 7.59 2.99
CA SER A 127 16.22 7.28 3.47
C SER A 127 17.23 7.64 2.39
N ILE A 128 17.78 8.84 2.47
CA ILE A 128 18.96 9.23 1.68
C ILE A 128 20.19 8.76 2.46
N LEU A 129 20.85 7.71 1.95
CA LEU A 129 22.16 7.29 2.42
C LEU A 129 23.22 8.08 1.66
N ALA A 130 24.04 8.83 2.39
CA ALA A 130 25.18 9.54 1.84
C ALA A 130 26.45 9.17 2.63
N PRO A 131 27.59 8.91 1.97
CA PRO A 131 28.85 8.72 2.67
C PRO A 131 29.23 10.01 3.41
N ILE A 132 29.53 9.89 4.70
CA ILE A 132 29.94 11.03 5.54
C ILE A 132 31.46 10.98 5.67
N GLY A 133 32.14 12.03 5.23
CA GLY A 133 33.57 12.23 5.42
C GLY A 133 33.87 13.32 6.44
N GLN A 134 35.07 13.28 7.01
CA GLN A 134 35.56 14.32 7.90
C GLN A 134 35.60 15.67 7.16
N LYS A 135 35.07 16.73 7.80
CA LYS A 135 35.03 18.09 7.25
C LYS A 135 36.45 18.51 6.81
N ASN A 136 36.57 19.09 5.62
CA ASN A 136 37.83 19.57 5.00
C ASN A 136 38.84 18.49 4.52
N ARG A 137 38.45 17.22 4.37
CA ARG A 137 39.31 16.23 3.69
C ARG A 137 39.15 16.30 2.18
N LEU A 138 40.27 16.24 1.45
CA LEU A 138 40.32 16.21 -0.02
C LEU A 138 39.57 15.02 -0.65
N LEU A 139 39.36 13.95 0.12
CA LEU A 139 38.61 12.75 -0.30
C LEU A 139 37.11 13.03 -0.54
N VAL A 140 36.49 13.94 0.22
CA VAL A 140 35.06 14.23 0.11
C VAL A 140 34.69 14.83 -1.26
N PRO A 141 35.38 15.87 -1.77
CA PRO A 141 35.09 16.40 -3.11
C PRO A 141 35.48 15.42 -4.23
N ALA A 142 36.49 14.57 -4.03
CA ALA A 142 36.84 13.53 -5.02
C ALA A 142 35.73 12.48 -5.16
N ILE A 143 35.18 12.01 -4.05
CA ILE A 143 34.05 11.07 -4.04
C ILE A 143 32.79 11.74 -4.60
N SER A 144 32.51 12.99 -4.23
CA SER A 144 31.33 13.71 -4.74
C SER A 144 31.34 13.86 -6.26
N LYS A 145 32.53 14.04 -6.88
CA LYS A 145 32.66 14.11 -8.35
C LYS A 145 32.40 12.77 -9.04
N MET A 146 32.70 11.65 -8.40
CA MET A 146 32.41 10.31 -8.96
C MET A 146 30.91 10.02 -9.02
N TYR A 147 30.14 10.54 -8.06
CA TYR A 147 28.68 10.32 -8.00
C TYR A 147 27.86 11.32 -8.84
N SER A 148 28.49 12.32 -9.47
CA SER A 148 27.81 13.33 -10.29
C SER A 148 27.89 13.08 -11.80
N GLN A 149 28.38 11.91 -12.23
CA GLN A 149 28.32 11.41 -13.60
C GLN A 149 27.14 10.44 -13.75
#